data_AF-A0A848MYQ4-F1
#
_entry.id   AF-A0A848MYQ4-F1
#
_cell.length_a   1.000
_cell.length_b   1.000
_cell.length_c   1.000
_cell.angle_alpha   90.00
_cell.angle_beta   90.00
_cell.angle_gamma   90.00
#
_symmetry.space_group_name_H-M   'P 1'
#
loop_
_entity.id
_entity.type
_entity.pdbx_description
1 polymer ?
#
loop_
_entity_poly.entity_id
_entity_poly.type
_entity_poly.pdbx_seq_one_letter_code
_entity_poly.pdbx_strand_id
1 'polypeptide(L)' 'MVIVYATLIIKEKKNIEDVPKILREQVKEVLVEMGLPELTFKEVD' A
#
# COMPACT_ATOMS: atom_id res chain seq x y z
N MET A 1 -9.48 8.08 -2.22
CA MET A 1 -9.07 6.83 -2.90
C MET A 1 -7.88 6.15 -2.22
N VAL A 2 -6.87 6.90 -1.74
CA VAL A 2 -5.70 6.37 -1.00
C VAL A 2 -6.06 5.36 0.09
N ILE A 3 -6.97 5.72 1.00
CA ILE A 3 -7.42 4.82 2.08
C ILE A 3 -8.06 3.52 1.56
N VAL A 4 -8.75 3.55 0.42
CA VAL A 4 -9.32 2.34 -0.19
C VAL A 4 -8.21 1.40 -0.62
N TYR A 5 -7.17 1.91 -1.30
CA TYR A 5 -6.03 1.09 -1.69
C TYR A 5 -5.24 0.57 -0.48
N ALA A 6 -4.95 1.41 0.52
CA ALA A 6 -4.30 0.96 1.75
C ALA A 6 -5.10 -0.17 2.43
N THR A 7 -6.42 -0.01 2.53
CA THR A 7 -7.32 -1.05 3.08
C THR A 7 -7.30 -2.33 2.25
N LEU A 8 -7.25 -2.23 0.92
CA LEU A 8 -7.19 -3.41 0.04
C LEU A 8 -5.85 -4.14 0.15
N ILE A 9 -4.75 -3.42 0.37
CA ILE A 9 -3.42 -3.99 0.60
C ILE A 9 -3.37 -4.71 1.95
N ILE A 10 -3.88 -4.09 3.02
CA ILE A 10 -3.99 -4.72 4.36
C ILE A 10 -4.84 -6.00 4.32
N LYS A 11 -5.83 -6.05 3.42
CA LYS A 11 -6.69 -7.22 3.21
C LYS A 11 -6.13 -8.22 2.19
N GLU A 12 -4.89 -8.05 1.73
CA GLU A 12 -4.22 -8.91 0.74
C GLU A 12 -4.99 -9.04 -0.60
N LYS A 13 -5.84 -8.05 -0.91
CA LYS A 13 -6.63 -8.03 -2.16
C LYS A 13 -5.92 -7.31 -3.30
N LYS A 14 -4.88 -6.53 -2.97
CA LYS A 14 -4.07 -5.72 -3.87
C LYS A 14 -2.64 -5.62 -3.34
N ASN A 15 -1.70 -5.38 -4.24
CA ASN A 15 -0.32 -5.06 -3.90
C ASN A 15 -0.03 -3.58 -4.15
N ILE A 16 1.07 -3.06 -3.58
CA ILE A 16 1.50 -1.66 -3.81
C ILE A 16 1.71 -1.33 -5.29
N GLU A 17 2.01 -2.34 -6.11
CA GLU A 17 2.18 -2.25 -7.57
C GLU A 17 0.85 -1.99 -8.30
N ASP A 18 -0.28 -2.46 -7.75
CA ASP A 18 -1.62 -2.23 -8.30
C ASP A 18 -2.12 -0.79 -8.09
N VAL A 19 -1.45 -0.03 -7.20
CA VAL A 19 -1.83 1.35 -6.92
C VAL A 19 -1.43 2.24 -8.11
N PRO A 20 -2.35 3.09 -8.62
CA PRO A 20 -2.02 4.08 -9.64
C PRO A 20 -0.81 4.93 -9.24
N LYS A 21 0.12 5.19 -10.16
CA LYS A 21 1.39 5.88 -9.88
C LYS A 21 1.20 7.18 -9.08
N ILE A 22 0.19 7.99 -9.42
CA ILE A 22 -0.10 9.27 -8.76
C ILE A 22 -0.51 9.12 -7.29
N LEU A 23 -1.00 7.96 -6.87
CA LEU A 23 -1.44 7.68 -5.49
C LEU A 23 -0.43 6.87 -4.68
N ARG A 24 0.59 6.27 -5.33
CA ARG A 24 1.43 5.25 -4.71
C ARG A 24 2.20 5.77 -3.50
N GLU A 25 2.80 6.96 -3.59
CA GLU A 25 3.54 7.54 -2.46
C GLU A 25 2.62 7.87 -1.29
N GLN A 26 1.44 8.44 -1.53
CA GLN A 26 0.44 8.70 -0.48
C GLN A 26 -0.05 7.40 0.18
N VAL A 27 -0.17 6.30 -0.59
CA VAL A 27 -0.54 4.99 -0.02
C VAL A 27 0.59 4.43 0.85
N LYS A 28 1.85 4.59 0.45
CA LYS A 28 3.00 4.18 1.27
C LYS A 28 3.05 4.96 2.58
N GLU A 29 2.86 6.28 2.53
CA GLU A 29 2.82 7.14 3.73
C GLU A 29 1.75 6.66 4.71
N VAL A 30 0.53 6.42 4.24
CA VAL A 30 -0.56 5.90 5.07
C VAL A 30 -0.22 4.55 5.68
N LEU A 31 0.36 3.62 4.91
CA LEU A 31 0.75 2.31 5.44
C LEU A 31 1.83 2.44 6.53
N VAL A 32 2.80 3.34 6.37
CA VAL A 32 3.81 3.64 7.38
C VAL A 32 3.19 4.28 8.62
N GLU A 33 2.31 5.26 8.47
CA GLU A 33 1.58 5.89 9.58
C GLU A 33 0.70 4.88 10.35
N MET A 34 0.18 3.87 9.66
CA MET A 34 -0.57 2.76 10.25
C MET A 34 0.32 1.67 10.87
N GLY A 35 1.65 1.82 10.82
CA GLY A 35 2.60 0.87 11.41
C GLY A 35 2.84 -0.39 10.60
N LEU A 36 2.59 -0.35 9.28
CA LEU A 36 2.73 -1.48 8.34
C LEU A 36 3.73 -1.15 7.20
N PRO A 37 4.98 -0.73 7.50
CA PRO A 37 5.96 -0.35 6.48
C PRO A 37 6.35 -1.51 5.54
N GLU A 38 6.24 -2.75 5.99
CA GLU A 38 6.53 -3.96 5.21
C GLU A 38 5.63 -4.10 3.98
N LEU A 39 4.39 -3.58 4.04
CA LEU A 39 3.44 -3.62 2.92
C LEU A 39 3.76 -2.61 1.81
N THR A 40 4.79 -1.78 1.98
CA THR A 40 5.22 -0.78 0.98
C THR A 40 6.16 -1.35 -0.08
N PHE A 41 6.68 -2.56 0.16
CA PHE A 41 7.52 -3.32 -0.75
C PHE A 41 6.88 -4.69 -0.98
N LYS A 42 7.25 -5.36 -2.06
CA LYS A 42 6.93 -6.78 -2.23
C LYS A 42 8.17 -7.55 -1.81
N GLU A 43 8.04 -8.51 -0.88
CA GLU A 43 9.11 -9.48 -0.66
C GLU A 43 9.39 -10.20 -1.98
N VAL A 44 10.66 -10.23 -2.37
CA VAL A 44 11.11 -11.03 -3.51
C VAL A 44 11.40 -12.41 -2.95
N ASP A 45 10.51 -13.37 -3.24
CA ASP A 45 10.76 -14.80 -3.02
C ASP A 45 12.04 -15.27 -3.73
#